data_AF-A4XFR2-F1
#
_entry.id   AF-A4XFR2-F1
#
_cell.length_a   1.000
_cell.length_b   1.000
_cell.length_c   1.000
_cell.angle_alpha   90.00
_cell.angle_beta   90.00
_cell.angle_gamma   90.00
#
_symmetry.space_group_name_H-M   'P 1'
#
loop_
_entity.id
_entity.type
_entity.pdbx_description
1 polymer ?
#
loop_
_entity_poly.entity_id
_entity_poly.type
_entity_poly.pdbx_seq_one_letter_code
_entity_poly.pdbx_strand_id
1 'polypeptide(L)' 'MAANPLTGNLLIKLQNGTTSTGKIRVKTLSYDIRPDAQDLDVYQVAQAIASLQTKPLYAIIRQNNFELVY' A
#
# COMPACT_ATOMS: atom_id res chain seq x y z
N MET A 1 -24.23 13.92 0.78
CA MET A 1 -23.35 13.54 -0.35
C MET A 1 -22.98 12.08 -0.15
N ALA A 2 -23.51 11.17 -0.96
CA ALA A 2 -23.24 9.74 -0.83
C ALA A 2 -21.96 9.42 -1.61
N ALA A 3 -20.87 9.13 -0.90
CA ALA A 3 -19.65 8.62 -1.50
C ALA A 3 -19.74 7.09 -1.51
N ASN A 4 -19.73 6.48 -2.68
CA ASN A 4 -19.64 5.03 -2.78
C ASN A 4 -18.17 4.63 -2.57
N PRO A 5 -17.85 3.80 -1.56
CA PRO A 5 -16.50 3.26 -1.42
C PRO A 5 -16.26 2.29 -2.57
N LEU A 6 -15.39 2.67 -3.51
CA LEU A 6 -15.12 1.89 -4.73
C LEU A 6 -14.26 0.67 -4.39
N THR A 7 -13.09 0.93 -3.79
CA THR A 7 -12.09 -0.08 -3.43
C THR A 7 -11.00 0.58 -2.59
N GLY A 8 -10.37 -0.19 -1.70
CA GLY A 8 -9.11 0.21 -1.07
C GLY A 8 -7.93 -0.42 -1.80
N ASN A 9 -6.81 0.27 -1.88
CA ASN A 9 -5.54 -0.23 -2.39
C ASN A 9 -4.53 -0.30 -1.26
N LEU A 10 -3.84 -1.42 -1.13
CA LEU A 10 -2.68 -1.60 -0.27
C LEU A 10 -1.40 -1.52 -1.10
N LEU A 11 -0.53 -0.58 -0.74
CA LEU A 11 0.76 -0.36 -1.37
C LEU A 11 1.87 -0.68 -0.38
N ILE A 12 2.67 -1.70 -0.70
CA ILE A 12 3.86 -2.07 0.06
C ILE A 12 5.08 -1.59 -0.72
N LYS A 13 5.81 -0.63 -0.17
CA LYS A 13 7.02 -0.08 -0.77
C LYS A 13 8.23 -0.77 -0.17
N LEU A 14 9.05 -1.38 -1.02
CA LEU A 14 10.29 -2.05 -0.66
C LEU A 14 11.47 -1.26 -1.22
N GLN A 15 12.52 -1.07 -0.43
CA GLN A 15 13.71 -0.37 -0.89
C GLN A 15 14.48 -1.24 -1.90
N ASN A 16 14.72 -0.68 -3.07
CA ASN A 16 15.33 -1.30 -4.23
C ASN A 16 16.55 -0.50 -4.71
N GLY A 17 17.48 -0.27 -3.78
CA GLY A 17 18.71 0.49 -4.02
C GLY A 17 18.49 2.00 -4.06
N THR A 18 19.45 2.70 -4.66
CA THR A 18 19.47 4.17 -4.79
C THR A 18 19.51 4.57 -6.27
N THR A 19 18.92 5.73 -6.59
CA THR A 19 19.08 6.37 -7.90
C THR A 19 20.46 7.01 -8.00
N SER A 20 20.88 7.37 -9.23
CA SER A 20 22.10 8.15 -9.48
C SER A 20 22.15 9.48 -8.74
N THR A 21 20.98 9.98 -8.29
CA THR A 21 20.81 11.20 -7.50
C THR A 21 20.80 10.96 -5.98
N GLY A 22 21.07 9.73 -5.52
CA GLY A 22 21.11 9.37 -4.11
C GLY A 22 19.73 9.16 -3.47
N LYS A 23 18.63 9.27 -4.21
CA LYS A 23 17.28 8.98 -3.69
C LYS A 23 17.05 7.48 -3.58
N ILE A 24 16.34 7.06 -2.53
CA ILE A 24 15.97 5.66 -2.36
C ILE A 24 15.00 5.27 -3.49
N ARG A 25 15.40 4.29 -4.31
CA ARG A 25 14.50 3.66 -5.27
C ARG A 25 13.62 2.72 -4.49
N VAL A 26 12.32 2.80 -4.73
CA VAL A 26 11.36 1.87 -4.12
C VAL A 26 10.69 1.04 -5.20
N LYS A 27 10.50 -0.25 -4.92
CA LYS A 27 9.59 -1.11 -5.68
C LYS A 27 8.28 -1.17 -4.93
N THR A 28 7.17 -0.88 -5.60
CA THR A 28 5.84 -0.91 -5.01
C THR A 28 5.15 -2.21 -5.39
N LEU A 29 4.63 -2.94 -4.40
CA LEU A 29 3.66 -4.01 -4.58
C LEU A 29 2.28 -3.42 -4.31
N SER A 30 1.34 -3.63 -5.22
CA SER A 30 -0.03 -3.13 -5.11
C SER A 30 -1.00 -4.30 -4.99
N TYR A 31 -1.90 -4.23 -4.02
CA TYR A 31 -2.94 -5.23 -3.78
C TYR A 31 -4.28 -4.54 -3.58
N ASP A 32 -5.32 -5.05 -4.22
CA ASP A 32 -6.68 -4.63 -3.93
C ASP A 32 -7.09 -5.16 -2.55
N ILE A 33 -7.66 -4.28 -1.73
CA ILE A 33 -8.20 -4.63 -0.42
C ILE A 33 -9.69 -4.31 -0.37
N ARG A 34 -10.40 -5.10 0.43
CA ARG A 34 -11.82 -4.85 0.67
C ARG A 34 -12.01 -3.49 1.34
N PRO A 35 -13.05 -2.72 0.97
CA PRO A 35 -13.27 -1.38 1.51
C PRO A 35 -13.60 -1.38 3.02
N ASP A 36 -14.17 -2.48 3.52
CA ASP A 36 -14.53 -2.70 4.93
C ASP A 36 -13.40 -3.31 5.77
N ALA A 37 -12.24 -3.61 5.18
CA ALA A 37 -11.11 -4.18 5.90
C ALA A 37 -10.61 -3.20 6.97
N GLN A 38 -10.36 -3.70 8.18
CA GLN A 38 -9.83 -2.89 9.28
C GLN A 38 -8.38 -2.49 9.00
N ASP A 39 -7.99 -1.28 9.40
CA ASP A 39 -6.61 -0.79 9.20
C ASP A 39 -5.58 -1.71 9.85
N LEU A 40 -5.90 -2.25 11.04
CA LEU A 40 -5.03 -3.17 11.76
C LEU A 40 -4.79 -4.47 10.98
N ASP A 41 -5.86 -5.07 10.45
CA ASP A 41 -5.78 -6.30 9.67
C ASP A 41 -4.97 -6.09 8.38
N VAL A 42 -5.23 -4.99 7.68
CA VAL A 42 -4.50 -4.59 6.48
C VAL A 42 -3.01 -4.40 6.78
N TYR A 43 -2.68 -3.75 7.90
CA TYR A 43 -1.30 -3.54 8.33
C TYR A 43 -0.59 -4.85 8.67
N GLN A 44 -1.25 -5.75 9.41
CA GLN A 44 -0.68 -7.06 9.77
C GLN A 44 -0.40 -7.91 8.53
N VAL A 45 -1.35 -7.96 7.57
CA VAL A 45 -1.16 -8.67 6.30
C VAL A 45 -0.02 -8.04 5.50
N ALA A 46 0.04 -6.72 5.42
CA ALA A 46 1.12 -6.02 4.73
C ALA A 46 2.50 -6.30 5.35
N GLN A 47 2.57 -6.36 6.69
CA GLN A 47 3.79 -6.68 7.41
C GLN A 47 4.22 -8.14 7.19
N ALA A 48 3.28 -9.08 7.18
CA ALA A 48 3.55 -10.47 6.84
C ALA A 48 4.07 -10.61 5.40
N ILE A 49 3.41 -9.98 4.42
CA ILE A 49 3.87 -9.98 3.02
C ILE A 49 5.26 -9.37 2.91
N ALA A 50 5.52 -8.25 3.61
CA ALA A 50 6.82 -7.60 3.63
C ALA A 50 7.92 -8.47 4.24
N SER A 51 7.61 -9.24 5.29
CA SER A 51 8.58 -10.16 5.91
C SER A 51 9.01 -11.30 5.01
N LEU A 52 8.17 -11.68 4.03
CA LEU A 52 8.50 -12.66 3.00
C LEU A 52 9.35 -12.09 1.87
N GLN A 53 9.56 -10.77 1.84
CA GLN A 53 10.37 -10.12 0.81
C GLN A 53 11.84 -10.14 1.21
N THR A 54 12.70 -10.30 0.22
CA THR A 54 14.16 -10.21 0.40
C THR A 54 14.65 -8.77 0.57
N LYS A 55 13.81 -7.78 0.24
CA LYS A 55 14.15 -6.36 0.25
C LYS A 55 13.57 -5.68 1.48
N PRO A 56 14.30 -4.74 2.11
CA PRO A 56 13.81 -4.08 3.31
C PRO A 56 12.53 -3.30 3.03
N LEU A 57 11.59 -3.40 3.96
CA LEU A 57 10.36 -2.62 3.93
C LEU A 57 10.69 -1.14 4.09
N TYR A 58 10.18 -0.32 3.17
CA TYR A 58 10.31 1.13 3.22
C TYR A 58 9.06 1.78 3.80
N ALA A 59 7.87 1.40 3.31
CA ALA A 59 6.60 1.92 3.82
C ALA A 59 5.43 1.00 3.47
N ILE A 60 4.39 1.04 4.31
CA ILE A 60 3.07 0.45 4.05
C ILE A 60 2.08 1.61 3.93
N ILE A 61 1.31 1.63 2.85
CA ILE A 61 0.35 2.71 2.57
C ILE A 61 -0.99 2.09 2.21
N ARG A 62 -2.04 2.53 2.90
CA ARG A 62 -3.43 2.28 2.49
C ARG A 62 -3.93 3.49 1.70
N GLN A 63 -4.50 3.25 0.53
CA GLN A 63 -5.12 4.26 -0.30
C GLN A 63 -6.60 3.91 -0.43
N ASN A 64 -7.48 4.77 0.09
CA ASN A 64 -8.92 4.59 -0.04
C ASN A 64 -9.42 5.45 -1.20
N ASN A 65 -10.07 4.82 -2.18
CA ASN A 65 -10.64 5.50 -3.33
C ASN A 65 -12.15 5.63 -3.13
N PHE A 66 -12.65 6.86 -3.28
CA PHE A 66 -14.08 7.18 -3.17
C PHE A 66 -14.55 7.80 -4.48
N GLU A 67 -15.71 7.36 -4.97
CA GLU A 67 -16.38 8.04 -6.08
C GLU A 67 -17.03 9.31 -5.55
N LEU A 68 -16.76 10.44 -6.20
CA LEU A 68 -17.51 11.67 -5.99
C LEU A 68 -18.59 11.75 -7.06
N VAL A 69 -19.85 11.52 -6.66
CA VAL A 69 -21.00 11.70 -7.53
C VAL A 69 -21.58 13.11 -7.29
N TYR A 70 -21.69 13.91 -8.35
CA TYR A 70 -22.34 15.23 -8.37
C TYR A 70 -23.70 15.13 -9.06
#